data_AF-A0A2Z6MJ69-F1
#
_entry.id   AF-A0A2Z6MJ69-F1
#
_cell.length_a   1.000
_cell.length_b   1.000
_cell.length_c   1.000
_cell.angle_alpha   90.00
_cell.angle_beta   90.00
_cell.angle_gamma   90.00
#
_symmetry.space_group_name_H-M   'P 1'
#
loop_
_entity.id
_entity.type
_entity.pdbx_description
1 polymer ?
#
loop_
_entity_poly.entity_id
_entity_poly.type
_entity_poly.pdbx_seq_one_letter_code
_entity_poly.pdbx_strand_id
1 'polypeptide(L)'
;MANKPEAVKGVDLARYMGRWYEIASFPSFFQPRHGENTRATYTLNNDGTVHVLNEVWNNGKTDFIEGTAYKADPNSDEAKLKVKFNLPPLFLNFPVVGDYWILSIDQDYQYALIGGPNNLFLWVSNLHLPSTF
;
A
#
# COMPACT_ATOMS: atom_id res chain seq x y z
N MET A 1 -22.36 -16.06 -5.41
CA MET A 1 -21.73 -14.74 -5.58
C MET A 1 -20.65 -14.63 -4.53
N ALA A 2 -19.42 -14.25 -4.88
CA ALA A 2 -18.40 -14.00 -3.87
C ALA A 2 -18.76 -12.72 -3.10
N ASN A 3 -18.68 -12.75 -1.77
CA ASN A 3 -18.90 -11.56 -0.96
C ASN A 3 -17.84 -10.50 -1.32
N LYS A 4 -18.26 -9.25 -1.43
CA LYS A 4 -17.32 -8.14 -1.64
C LYS A 4 -16.40 -8.05 -0.42
N PRO A 5 -15.09 -7.79 -0.61
CA PRO A 5 -14.19 -7.55 0.52
C PRO A 5 -14.65 -6.31 1.30
N GLU A 6 -14.58 -6.39 2.62
CA GLU A 6 -14.91 -5.31 3.55
C GLU A 6 -13.63 -4.77 4.20
N ALA A 7 -13.52 -3.44 4.30
CA ALA A 7 -12.40 -2.81 4.97
C ALA A 7 -12.64 -2.75 6.48
N VAL A 8 -11.57 -2.85 7.27
CA VAL A 8 -11.64 -2.62 8.72
C VAL A 8 -12.00 -1.16 9.00
N LYS A 9 -12.52 -0.92 10.20
CA LYS A 9 -12.89 0.43 10.69
C LYS A 9 -11.93 0.87 11.77
N GLY A 10 -11.79 2.19 11.93
CA GLY A 10 -11.08 2.78 13.08
C GLY A 10 -9.57 2.54 13.08
N VAL A 11 -8.96 2.37 11.91
CA VAL A 11 -7.49 2.26 11.81
C VAL A 11 -6.86 3.58 12.23
N ASP A 12 -6.02 3.52 13.27
CA ASP A 12 -5.09 4.59 13.62
C ASP A 12 -4.01 4.72 12.54
N LEU A 13 -4.11 5.76 11.71
CA LEU A 13 -3.15 6.02 10.63
C LEU A 13 -1.76 6.32 11.15
N ALA A 14 -1.61 6.94 12.32
CA ALA A 14 -0.29 7.27 12.86
C ALA A 14 0.49 6.00 13.19
N ARG A 15 -0.18 4.98 13.74
CA ARG A 15 0.40 3.65 14.00
C ARG A 15 0.69 2.85 12.72
N TYR A 16 0.01 3.17 11.63
CA TYR A 16 0.20 2.52 10.33
C TYR A 16 1.45 3.02 9.58
N MET A 17 2.00 4.18 9.98
CA MET A 17 3.15 4.79 9.33
C MET A 17 4.42 3.94 9.46
N GLY A 18 5.42 4.27 8.64
CA GLY A 18 6.67 3.54 8.57
C GLY A 18 6.67 2.51 7.43
N ARG A 19 7.53 1.51 7.56
CA ARG A 19 7.85 0.58 6.47
C ARG A 19 7.10 -0.74 6.59
N TRP A 20 6.53 -1.15 5.47
CA TRP A 20 5.88 -2.43 5.27
C TRP A 20 6.56 -3.17 4.11
N TYR A 21 6.78 -4.47 4.30
CA TYR A 21 7.30 -5.39 3.31
C TYR A 21 6.14 -6.22 2.75
N GLU A 22 6.14 -6.45 1.44
CA GLU A 22 5.18 -7.34 0.81
C GLU A 22 5.63 -8.79 1.03
N ILE A 23 4.79 -9.60 1.68
CA ILE A 23 5.08 -11.04 1.87
C ILE A 23 4.52 -11.83 0.68
N ALA A 24 3.33 -11.48 0.23
CA ALA A 24 2.66 -12.17 -0.86
C ALA A 24 1.73 -11.21 -1.59
N SER A 25 1.69 -11.31 -2.91
CA SER A 25 0.79 -10.53 -3.76
C SER A 25 0.21 -11.42 -4.83
N PHE A 26 -1.01 -11.10 -5.27
CA PHE A 26 -1.48 -11.63 -6.54
C PHE A 26 -0.70 -10.95 -7.67
N PRO A 27 -0.41 -11.67 -8.77
CA PRO A 27 0.33 -11.10 -9.89
C PRO A 27 -0.29 -9.78 -10.35
N SER A 28 0.48 -8.70 -10.23
CA SER A 28 0.07 -7.35 -10.61
C SER A 28 0.86 -6.89 -11.82
N PHE A 29 0.18 -6.29 -12.80
CA PHE A 29 0.82 -5.74 -14.01
C PHE A 29 1.81 -4.60 -13.71
N PHE A 30 1.74 -4.01 -12.52
CA PHE A 30 2.58 -2.89 -12.10
C PHE A 30 3.87 -3.31 -11.40
N GLN A 31 4.00 -4.58 -10.98
CA GLN A 31 5.20 -5.09 -10.33
C GLN A 31 6.07 -5.84 -11.34
N PRO A 32 7.41 -5.69 -11.28
CA PRO A 32 8.30 -6.46 -12.13
C PRO A 32 8.18 -7.95 -11.79
N ARG A 33 8.20 -8.81 -12.82
CA ARG A 33 8.05 -10.26 -12.69
C ARG A 33 9.11 -10.93 -11.80
N HIS A 34 10.28 -10.30 -11.67
CA HIS A 34 11.41 -10.73 -10.86
C HIS A 34 11.72 -9.73 -9.74
N GLY A 35 10.71 -8.98 -9.31
CA GLY A 35 10.82 -8.07 -8.19
C GLY A 35 11.05 -8.81 -6.89
N GLU A 36 12.04 -8.36 -6.13
CA GLU A 36 12.38 -8.87 -4.80
C GLU A 36 12.37 -7.71 -3.80
N ASN A 37 12.23 -8.01 -2.51
CA ASN A 37 12.27 -7.03 -1.43
C ASN A 37 11.31 -5.83 -1.66
N THR A 38 10.12 -6.10 -2.21
CA THR A 38 9.08 -5.09 -2.41
C THR A 38 8.65 -4.51 -1.06
N ARG A 39 8.65 -3.19 -0.95
CA ARG A 39 8.28 -2.48 0.27
C ARG A 39 7.56 -1.17 -0.02
N ALA A 40 6.79 -0.73 0.96
CA ALA A 40 6.16 0.58 0.99
C ALA A 40 6.57 1.29 2.27
N THR A 41 6.87 2.59 2.16
CA THR A 41 7.08 3.47 3.30
C THR A 41 5.98 4.52 3.31
N TYR A 42 5.26 4.62 4.41
CA TYR A 42 4.15 5.55 4.61
C TYR A 42 4.55 6.67 5.56
N THR A 43 4.32 7.92 5.15
CA THR A 43 4.56 9.12 5.97
C THR A 43 3.31 9.98 6.03
N LEU A 44 2.87 10.34 7.24
CA LEU A 44 1.68 11.17 7.44
C LEU A 44 2.02 12.64 7.21
N ASN A 45 1.27 13.30 6.34
CA ASN A 45 1.39 14.73 6.07
C ASN A 45 0.53 15.55 7.03
N ASN A 46 0.85 16.84 7.17
CA ASN A 46 0.13 17.77 8.05
C ASN A 46 -1.34 17.99 7.63
N ASP A 47 -1.68 17.76 6.36
CA ASP A 47 -3.04 17.89 5.83
C ASP A 47 -3.88 16.61 6.00
N GLY A 48 -3.32 15.57 6.64
CA GLY A 48 -3.97 14.28 6.87
C GLY A 48 -3.89 13.32 5.68
N THR A 49 -3.22 13.70 4.59
CA THR A 49 -2.85 12.76 3.52
C THR A 49 -1.62 11.94 3.91
N VAL A 50 -1.37 10.85 3.19
CA VAL A 50 -0.20 9.98 3.43
C VAL A 50 0.68 9.98 2.18
N HIS A 51 1.94 10.37 2.31
CA HIS A 51 2.94 10.10 1.29
C HIS A 51 3.24 8.60 1.24
N VAL A 52 3.28 8.07 0.02
CA VAL A 52 3.54 6.66 -0.27
C VAL A 52 4.79 6.58 -1.11
N LEU A 53 5.80 5.86 -0.63
CA LEU A 53 6.97 5.46 -1.41
C LEU A 53 6.99 3.94 -1.54
N ASN A 54 6.78 3.43 -2.75
CA ASN A 54 6.95 2.02 -3.08
C ASN A 54 8.31 1.80 -3.72
N GLU A 55 9.02 0.78 -3.26
CA GLU A 55 10.33 0.37 -3.78
C GLU A 55 10.33 -1.12 -4.06
N VAL A 56 11.05 -1.52 -5.11
CA VAL A 56 11.27 -2.93 -5.46
C VAL A 56 12.70 -3.10 -5.97
N TRP A 57 13.36 -4.16 -5.52
CA TRP A 57 14.64 -4.56 -6.09
C TRP A 57 14.39 -5.39 -7.34
N ASN A 58 15.03 -5.05 -8.45
CA ASN A 58 14.82 -5.71 -9.73
C ASN A 58 16.11 -5.67 -10.54
N ASN A 59 16.71 -6.85 -10.80
CA ASN A 59 17.89 -7.01 -11.65
C ASN A 59 19.08 -6.08 -11.29
N GLY A 60 19.43 -6.00 -10.00
CA GLY A 60 20.62 -5.26 -9.56
C GLY A 60 20.41 -3.76 -9.30
N LYS A 61 19.17 -3.28 -9.36
CA LYS A 61 18.81 -1.89 -9.04
C LYS A 61 17.48 -1.82 -8.28
N THR A 62 17.29 -0.73 -7.54
CA THR A 62 16.01 -0.37 -6.93
C THR A 62 15.20 0.48 -7.90
N ASP A 63 14.05 -0.02 -8.30
CA ASP A 63 13.01 0.79 -8.95
C ASP A 63 12.05 1.33 -7.87
N PHE A 64 11.53 2.54 -8.07
CA PHE A 64 10.62 3.16 -7.09
C PHE A 64 9.50 3.96 -7.75
N ILE A 65 8.42 4.17 -7.01
CA ILE A 65 7.32 5.07 -7.38
C ILE A 65 6.77 5.76 -6.13
N GLU A 66 6.49 7.05 -6.26
CA GLU A 66 5.91 7.86 -5.20
C GLU A 66 4.46 8.20 -5.49
N GLY A 67 3.69 8.45 -4.43
CA GLY A 67 2.30 8.85 -4.54
C GLY A 67 1.76 9.47 -3.26
N THR A 68 0.47 9.78 -3.31
CA THR A 68 -0.27 10.31 -2.18
C THR A 68 -1.54 9.49 -1.98
N ALA A 69 -1.73 8.99 -0.76
CA ALA A 69 -2.92 8.31 -0.32
C ALA A 69 -3.82 9.26 0.49
N TYR A 70 -5.13 9.13 0.30
CA TYR A 70 -6.15 9.91 0.99
C TYR A 70 -7.42 9.09 1.17
N LYS A 71 -8.25 9.44 2.16
CA LYS A 71 -9.53 8.75 2.40
C LYS A 71 -10.43 8.79 1.15
N ALA A 72 -11.04 7.66 0.82
CA ALA A 72 -12.02 7.58 -0.26
C ALA A 72 -13.32 8.35 0.09
N ASP A 73 -13.71 8.30 1.37
CA ASP A 73 -14.78 9.12 1.96
C ASP A 73 -14.25 9.76 3.26
N PRO A 74 -14.09 11.10 3.33
CA PRO A 74 -13.62 11.81 4.52
C PRO A 74 -14.46 11.58 5.78
N ASN A 75 -15.75 11.27 5.62
CA ASN A 75 -16.69 11.12 6.74
C ASN A 75 -16.84 9.66 7.22
N SER A 76 -16.23 8.71 6.52
CA SER A 76 -16.28 7.29 6.87
C SER A 76 -15.15 6.91 7.84
N ASP A 77 -15.42 5.98 8.74
CA ASP A 77 -14.45 5.34 9.63
C ASP A 77 -13.77 4.11 9.00
N GLU A 78 -14.20 3.72 7.79
CA GLU A 78 -13.62 2.61 7.04
C GLU A 78 -12.21 2.95 6.53
N ALA A 79 -11.31 1.98 6.57
CA ALA A 79 -9.96 2.08 6.06
C ALA A 79 -9.89 1.92 4.53
N LYS A 80 -10.75 2.66 3.82
CA LYS A 80 -10.77 2.75 2.36
C LYS A 80 -10.04 4.02 1.93
N LEU A 81 -8.90 3.84 1.28
CA LEU A 81 -8.10 4.91 0.73
C LEU A 81 -8.06 4.84 -0.80
N LYS A 82 -7.75 5.99 -1.39
CA LYS A 82 -7.34 6.14 -2.78
C LYS A 82 -5.88 6.53 -2.82
N VAL A 83 -5.09 5.88 -3.68
CA VAL A 83 -3.67 6.19 -3.87
C VAL A 83 -3.47 6.72 -5.27
N LYS A 84 -2.92 7.93 -5.38
CA LYS A 84 -2.55 8.54 -6.65
C LYS A 84 -1.03 8.49 -6.79
N PHE A 85 -0.52 7.77 -7.78
CA PHE A 85 0.92 7.72 -8.05
C PHE A 85 1.36 8.82 -9.02
N ASN A 86 2.58 9.30 -8.83
CA ASN A 86 3.24 10.29 -9.65
C ASN A 86 3.82 9.60 -10.90
N LEU A 87 3.07 9.65 -12.00
CA LEU A 87 3.51 9.06 -13.27
C LEU A 87 4.30 10.07 -14.13
N PRO A 88 5.22 9.59 -14.99
CA PRO A 88 5.95 10.45 -15.91
C PRO A 88 5.01 11.27 -16.81
N PRO A 89 5.44 12.45 -17.31
CA PRO A 89 4.60 13.36 -18.09
C PRO A 89 3.94 12.75 -19.32
N LEU A 90 4.55 11.70 -19.89
CA LEU A 90 4.01 10.98 -21.04
C LEU A 90 2.66 10.28 -20.74
N PHE A 91 2.32 10.06 -19.47
CA PHE A 91 1.11 9.38 -19.01
C PHE A 91 0.11 10.33 -18.32
N LEU A 92 0.30 11.65 -18.38
CA LEU A 92 -0.49 12.64 -17.61
C LEU A 92 -2.01 12.60 -17.89
N ASN A 93 -2.42 12.11 -19.06
CA ASN A 93 -3.84 12.07 -19.46
C ASN A 93 -4.67 10.99 -18.74
N PHE A 94 -4.04 10.15 -17.91
CA PHE A 94 -4.73 9.12 -17.15
C PHE A 94 -4.39 9.23 -15.66
N PRO A 95 -5.29 9.74 -14.80
CA PRO A 95 -5.08 9.68 -13.37
C PRO A 95 -5.13 8.22 -12.91
N VAL A 96 -3.96 7.62 -12.67
CA VAL A 96 -3.88 6.28 -12.09
C VAL A 96 -4.10 6.41 -10.59
N VAL A 97 -5.38 6.38 -10.22
CA VAL A 97 -5.84 6.33 -8.84
C VAL A 97 -6.26 4.89 -8.55
N GLY A 98 -5.55 4.25 -7.63
CA GLY A 98 -5.84 2.89 -7.18
C GLY A 98 -6.63 2.88 -5.87
N ASP A 99 -7.48 1.87 -5.70
CA ASP A 99 -8.06 1.55 -4.39
C ASP A 99 -7.00 0.92 -3.48
N TYR A 100 -6.96 1.35 -2.22
CA TYR A 100 -6.13 0.77 -1.17
C TYR A 100 -6.98 0.61 0.08
N TRP A 101 -7.46 -0.60 0.32
CA TRP A 101 -8.33 -0.91 1.45
C TRP A 101 -7.58 -1.80 2.43
N ILE A 102 -7.57 -1.43 3.70
CA ILE A 102 -7.07 -2.31 4.75
C ILE A 102 -8.22 -3.27 5.10
N LEU A 103 -8.09 -4.54 4.70
CA LEU A 103 -9.10 -5.57 4.89
C LEU A 103 -8.94 -6.29 6.23
N SER A 104 -7.72 -6.33 6.76
CA SER A 104 -7.40 -6.81 8.10
C SER A 104 -6.11 -6.14 8.57
N ILE A 105 -6.00 -5.89 9.86
CA ILE A 105 -4.77 -5.48 10.53
C ILE A 105 -4.78 -6.07 11.94
N ASP A 106 -3.64 -6.56 12.41
CA ASP A 106 -3.50 -7.04 13.78
C ASP A 106 -3.39 -5.88 14.78
N GLN A 107 -3.59 -6.19 16.06
CA GLN A 107 -3.62 -5.18 17.12
C GLN A 107 -2.29 -4.41 17.29
N ASP A 108 -1.18 -5.06 16.95
CA ASP A 108 0.18 -4.53 17.06
C ASP A 108 0.69 -3.91 15.76
N TYR A 109 -0.15 -3.86 14.72
CA TYR A 109 0.18 -3.27 13.41
C TYR A 109 1.40 -3.95 12.76
N GLN A 110 1.59 -5.25 12.99
CA GLN A 110 2.66 -6.06 12.41
C GLN A 110 2.25 -6.73 11.09
N TYR A 111 0.96 -7.02 10.89
CA TYR A 111 0.45 -7.71 9.72
C TYR A 111 -0.78 -7.01 9.19
N ALA A 112 -0.83 -6.79 7.88
CA ALA A 112 -1.99 -6.18 7.24
C ALA A 112 -2.32 -6.90 5.93
N LEU A 113 -3.60 -7.22 5.77
CA LEU A 113 -4.14 -7.65 4.49
C LEU A 113 -4.72 -6.43 3.80
N ILE A 114 -4.19 -6.13 2.62
CA ILE A 114 -4.57 -4.98 1.80
C ILE A 114 -5.28 -5.48 0.55
N GLY A 115 -6.19 -4.69 0.01
CA GLY A 115 -6.83 -5.02 -1.25
C GLY A 115 -7.71 -3.92 -1.78
N GLY A 116 -8.69 -4.33 -2.56
CA GLY A 116 -9.75 -3.48 -3.08
C GLY A 116 -10.81 -4.36 -3.73
N PRO A 117 -11.74 -3.78 -4.49
CA PRO A 117 -12.81 -4.54 -5.15
C PRO A 117 -12.31 -5.67 -6.05
N ASN A 118 -11.13 -5.49 -6.66
CA ASN A 118 -10.61 -6.37 -7.71
C ASN A 118 -9.20 -6.95 -7.44
N ASN A 119 -8.51 -6.53 -6.37
CA ASN A 119 -7.11 -6.91 -6.10
C ASN A 119 -6.89 -7.22 -4.60
N LEU A 120 -5.94 -8.10 -4.29
CA LEU A 120 -5.56 -8.50 -2.92
C LEU A 120 -4.03 -8.54 -2.80
N PHE A 121 -3.50 -8.09 -1.67
CA PHE A 121 -2.08 -8.00 -1.34
C PHE A 121 -1.87 -8.25 0.16
N LEU A 122 -0.87 -9.03 0.55
CA LEU A 122 -0.53 -9.28 1.95
C LEU A 122 0.79 -8.58 2.30
N TRP A 123 0.73 -7.73 3.31
CA TRP A 123 1.84 -6.91 3.80
C TRP A 123 2.19 -7.26 5.25
N VAL A 124 3.46 -7.10 5.61
CA VAL A 124 3.98 -7.18 6.98
C VAL A 124 4.69 -5.88 7.31
N SER A 125 4.38 -5.28 8.44
CA SER A 125 5.15 -4.15 8.94
C SER A 125 6.44 -4.67 9.57
N ASN A 126 7.30 -3.77 9.99
CA ASN A 126 8.56 -4.10 10.63
C ASN A 126 8.37 -4.91 11.94
N LEU A 127 8.14 -6.22 11.81
CA LEU A 127 8.69 -7.23 12.69
C LEU A 127 10.21 -7.03 12.69
N HIS A 128 10.89 -7.36 13.78
CA HIS A 128 12.32 -7.59 13.76
C HIS A 128 12.65 -8.74 12.78
N LEU A 129 12.62 -8.48 11.48
CA LEU A 129 13.15 -9.39 10.49
C LEU A 129 14.67 -9.28 10.65
N PRO A 130 15.36 -10.35 11.07
CA PRO A 130 16.82 -10.33 11.11
C PRO A 130 17.29 -9.92 9.72
N SER A 131 18.31 -9.07 9.70
CA SER A 131 18.85 -8.33 8.55
C SER A 131 19.45 -9.21 7.44
N THR A 132 18.96 -10.43 7.25
CA THR A 132 19.55 -11.44 6.38
C THR A 132 18.44 -12.27 5.72
N PHE A 133 18.10 -11.88 4.49
CA PHE A 133 17.82 -12.79 3.39
C PHE A 133 18.55 -12.26 2.16
#